data_AF-A0A538QET8-F1
#
_entry.id   AF-A0A538QET8-F1
#
_cell.length_a   1.000
_cell.length_b   1.000
_cell.length_c   1.000
_cell.angle_alpha   90.00
_cell.angle_beta   90.00
_cell.angle_gamma   90.00
#
_symmetry.space_group_name_H-M   'P 1'
#
loop_
_entity.id
_entity.type
_entity.pdbx_description
1 polymer ?
#
loop_
_entity_poly.entity_id
_entity_poly.type
_entity_poly.pdbx_seq_one_letter_code
_entity_poly.pdbx_strand_id
1 'polypeptide(L)'
;MFDETDKLLRDPGTELVFGLVAPVGADLERLEADLVDLLRLYGYSPNPIRLSALLRKVPGHGVELKETPEFDRINSFMDAGNALRERSRSEEVLAAWALVQIRNMRQASQPVLPRTAHILRSIKHPAEARALRAVYGSGFYLIGLSASTAQKLKYLKQKGLAAAEARKLIDRDAGEENDFGQKTRDAFELADVFIRQEPEHRNTTAQLERFLRLVFGAIDETPTPDEHAMFLAYASSLRSADLSRQVGAVVWKDHVGVVGTGCNDVPTAGGGLYWPGRTDQRDHALGHDANERHKRAIADEIARRIVNALKLKPEQIPQIIKACEETRLLDITEFGRAVHAEMDAVLSCGRAAVDTIGATLFSTTFPCHNCAKHIVAAGLKRVVYIEPYEKSQALDLHDDAITVSAHGDGAARGEREEERDHSPEKVVFEPFMGIGPRRFFDLFSMRLGNGYPLKRKQKPGGTKAKWKVSGEAIARIPMLPTSYLDREAQLAQTVMALLEESP
;
A
#
# COMPACT_ATOMS: atom_id res chain seq x y z
N MET A 1 -14.30 38.67 -2.49
CA MET A 1 -13.39 39.25 -1.49
C MET A 1 -12.95 38.12 -0.56
N PHE A 2 -12.00 37.31 -1.03
CA PHE A 2 -11.14 36.43 -0.24
C PHE A 2 -9.79 36.70 -0.88
N ASP A 3 -9.12 37.72 -0.37
CA ASP A 3 -8.12 38.53 -1.07
C ASP A 3 -6.91 38.62 -0.13
N GLU A 4 -5.72 38.37 -0.68
CA GLU A 4 -4.41 38.31 0.00
C GLU A 4 -4.16 37.25 1.09
N THR A 5 -5.01 37.06 2.11
CA THR A 5 -4.72 36.09 3.20
C THR A 5 -4.67 34.64 2.70
N ASP A 6 -5.53 34.30 1.74
CA ASP A 6 -5.59 32.98 1.10
C ASP A 6 -4.41 32.77 0.11
N LYS A 7 -3.78 33.85 -0.38
CA LYS A 7 -2.53 33.77 -1.15
C LYS A 7 -1.31 33.60 -0.23
N LEU A 8 -1.30 34.26 0.93
CA LEU A 8 -0.27 34.11 1.97
C LEU A 8 -0.26 32.70 2.58
N LEU A 9 -1.42 32.04 2.70
CA LEU A 9 -1.53 30.65 3.15
C LEU A 9 -1.26 29.61 2.05
N ARG A 10 -1.35 30.01 0.78
CA ARG A 10 -1.04 29.18 -0.39
C ARG A 10 0.30 29.59 -0.95
N ASP A 11 1.38 29.19 -0.27
CA ASP A 11 2.72 29.56 -0.69
C ASP A 11 3.07 28.89 -2.05
N PRO A 12 3.22 29.68 -3.14
CA PRO A 12 3.58 29.18 -4.47
C PRO A 12 5.01 28.63 -4.55
N GLY A 13 5.81 28.79 -3.49
CA GLY A 13 7.18 28.33 -3.37
C GLY A 13 7.35 27.07 -2.54
N THR A 14 6.29 26.44 -2.03
CA THR A 14 6.44 25.25 -1.17
C THR A 14 7.14 24.10 -1.88
N GLU A 15 7.99 23.40 -1.13
CA GLU A 15 8.60 22.15 -1.57
C GLU A 15 7.52 21.08 -1.75
N LEU A 16 7.80 20.08 -2.59
CA LEU A 16 7.01 18.85 -2.70
C LEU A 16 7.89 17.66 -2.39
N VAL A 17 7.32 16.64 -1.77
CA VAL A 17 8.04 15.39 -1.50
C VAL A 17 7.26 14.22 -2.08
N PHE A 18 7.91 13.49 -2.98
CA PHE A 18 7.41 12.25 -3.55
C PHE A 18 8.27 11.09 -3.10
N GLY A 19 7.66 10.01 -2.63
CA GLY A 19 8.30 8.73 -2.40
C GLY A 19 7.97 7.77 -3.54
N LEU A 20 8.95 6.98 -3.99
CA LEU A 20 8.74 5.94 -5.00
C LEU A 20 9.02 4.56 -4.38
N VAL A 21 8.01 3.69 -4.43
CA VAL A 21 8.08 2.29 -3.99
C VAL A 21 7.74 1.37 -5.17
N ALA A 22 8.57 0.36 -5.38
CA ALA A 22 8.37 -0.62 -6.44
C ALA A 22 9.14 -1.91 -6.11
N PRO A 23 8.63 -3.09 -6.52
CA PRO A 23 9.38 -4.32 -6.40
C PRO A 23 10.64 -4.28 -7.28
N VAL A 24 11.67 -5.01 -6.87
CA VAL A 24 12.86 -5.21 -7.69
C VAL A 24 12.46 -5.80 -9.05
N GLY A 25 13.04 -5.26 -10.13
CA GLY A 25 12.68 -5.59 -11.50
C GLY A 25 11.58 -4.73 -12.12
N ALA A 26 10.92 -3.86 -11.37
CA ALA A 26 10.09 -2.80 -11.95
C ALA A 26 10.98 -1.68 -12.54
N ASP A 27 10.53 -1.05 -13.63
CA ASP A 27 11.23 0.04 -14.31
C ASP A 27 11.00 1.39 -13.60
N LEU A 28 11.49 1.45 -12.37
CA LEU A 28 11.38 2.64 -11.53
C LEU A 28 12.22 3.82 -12.06
N GLU A 29 13.24 3.53 -12.87
CA GLU A 29 14.08 4.55 -13.50
C GLU A 29 13.29 5.34 -14.54
N ARG A 30 12.50 4.63 -15.35
CA ARG A 30 11.64 5.27 -16.33
C ARG A 30 10.51 6.06 -15.68
N LEU A 31 9.87 5.53 -14.63
CA LEU A 31 8.83 6.27 -13.90
C LEU A 31 9.38 7.55 -13.25
N GLU A 32 10.58 7.49 -12.67
CA GLU A 32 11.27 8.66 -12.09
C GLU A 32 11.56 9.71 -13.17
N ALA A 33 12.03 9.31 -14.35
CA ALA A 33 12.27 10.21 -15.48
C ALA A 33 10.97 10.91 -15.93
N ASP A 34 9.87 10.16 -16.08
CA ASP A 34 8.57 10.73 -16.43
C ASP A 34 8.10 11.72 -15.35
N LEU A 35 8.24 11.39 -14.06
CA LEU A 35 7.88 12.28 -12.95
C LEU A 35 8.68 13.58 -12.98
N VAL A 36 9.99 13.48 -13.21
CA VAL A 36 10.89 14.64 -13.36
C VAL A 36 10.41 15.55 -14.49
N ASP A 37 10.12 14.99 -15.67
CA ASP A 37 9.69 15.77 -16.83
C ASP A 37 8.31 16.39 -16.63
N LEU A 38 7.35 15.66 -16.05
CA LEU A 38 6.02 16.19 -15.76
C LEU A 38 6.07 17.32 -14.71
N LEU A 39 6.87 17.18 -13.65
CA LEU A 39 6.99 18.22 -12.61
C LEU A 39 7.56 19.54 -13.15
N ARG A 40 8.46 19.47 -14.15
CA ARG A 40 8.96 20.67 -14.85
C ARG A 40 7.84 21.43 -15.57
N LEU A 41 6.83 20.74 -16.11
CA LEU A 41 5.67 21.38 -16.74
C LEU A 41 4.83 22.18 -15.72
N TYR A 42 4.84 21.76 -14.46
CA TYR A 42 4.24 22.49 -13.35
C TYR A 42 5.18 23.55 -12.77
N GLY A 43 6.37 23.76 -13.34
CA GLY A 43 7.34 24.77 -12.89
C GLY A 43 8.07 24.41 -11.60
N TYR A 44 8.15 23.11 -11.27
CA TYR A 44 8.98 22.62 -10.17
C TYR A 44 10.35 22.20 -10.67
N SER A 45 11.38 22.44 -9.86
CA SER A 45 12.73 21.93 -10.04
C SER A 45 12.85 20.56 -9.38
N PRO A 46 12.95 19.46 -10.15
CA PRO A 46 13.01 18.12 -9.58
C PRO A 46 14.38 17.85 -8.95
N ASN A 47 14.38 17.21 -7.79
CA ASN A 47 15.56 16.80 -7.03
C ASN A 47 15.47 15.31 -6.68
N PRO A 48 15.88 14.40 -7.58
CA PRO A 48 15.85 12.97 -7.34
C PRO A 48 16.95 12.54 -6.35
N ILE A 49 16.55 11.79 -5.32
CA ILE A 49 17.41 11.26 -4.26
C ILE A 49 17.18 9.76 -4.19
N ARG A 50 18.18 8.99 -4.62
CA ARG A 50 18.15 7.53 -4.54
C ARG A 50 18.64 7.07 -3.18
N LEU A 51 17.74 6.54 -2.33
CA LEU A 51 18.06 6.09 -0.97
C LEU A 51 19.19 5.05 -0.97
N SER A 52 19.14 4.09 -1.89
CA SER A 52 20.19 3.08 -1.99
C SER A 52 21.56 3.71 -2.31
N ALA A 53 21.63 4.85 -3.00
CA ALA A 53 22.91 5.51 -3.27
C ALA A 53 23.48 6.20 -2.02
N LEU A 54 22.63 6.57 -1.07
CA LEU A 54 23.04 7.15 0.21
C LEU A 54 23.76 6.13 1.10
N LEU A 55 23.54 4.83 0.90
CA LEU A 55 24.27 3.77 1.61
C LEU A 55 25.79 3.88 1.42
N ARG A 56 26.27 4.45 0.30
CA ARG A 56 27.72 4.67 0.10
C ARG A 56 28.32 5.74 1.02
N LYS A 57 27.48 6.61 1.59
CA LYS A 57 27.89 7.79 2.37
C LYS A 57 27.47 7.71 3.82
N VAL A 58 26.45 6.91 4.14
CA VAL A 58 25.97 6.76 5.51
C VAL A 58 26.98 5.89 6.29
N PRO A 59 27.48 6.35 7.43
CA PRO A 59 28.35 5.54 8.27
C PRO A 59 27.57 4.39 8.93
N GLY A 60 28.29 3.43 9.49
CA GLY A 60 27.73 2.52 10.49
C GLY A 60 27.03 1.24 9.98
N HIS A 61 26.92 0.99 8.67
CA HIS A 61 26.34 -0.29 8.20
C HIS A 61 27.35 -1.46 8.17
N GLY A 62 28.64 -1.19 7.93
CA GLY A 62 29.71 -2.19 8.01
C GLY A 62 29.68 -3.31 6.94
N VAL A 63 28.99 -3.09 5.82
CA VAL A 63 28.86 -4.05 4.71
C VAL A 63 29.65 -3.56 3.49
N GLU A 64 30.41 -4.44 2.84
CA GLU A 64 31.10 -4.10 1.59
C GLU A 64 30.09 -4.02 0.43
N LEU A 65 29.93 -2.82 -0.15
CA LEU A 65 29.05 -2.61 -1.29
C LEU A 65 29.72 -3.06 -2.58
N LYS A 66 29.16 -4.08 -3.23
CA LYS A 66 29.64 -4.57 -4.52
C LYS A 66 29.00 -3.77 -5.64
N GLU A 67 29.71 -3.56 -6.75
CA GLU A 67 29.17 -2.89 -7.95
C GLU A 67 28.85 -3.88 -9.08
N THR A 68 29.47 -5.06 -9.10
CA THR A 68 29.19 -6.15 -10.05
C THR A 68 29.52 -7.50 -9.41
N PRO A 69 28.98 -8.62 -9.92
CA PRO A 69 27.84 -8.76 -10.85
C PRO A 69 26.53 -8.15 -10.29
N GLU A 70 25.50 -7.95 -11.13
CA GLU A 70 24.28 -7.25 -10.74
C GLU A 70 23.52 -7.92 -9.57
N PHE A 71 23.54 -9.25 -9.50
CA PHE A 71 22.97 -9.99 -8.36
C PHE A 71 23.66 -9.61 -7.05
N ASP A 72 24.98 -9.69 -7.02
CA ASP A 72 25.85 -9.31 -5.90
C ASP A 72 25.72 -7.83 -5.53
N ARG A 73 25.60 -6.95 -6.54
CA ARG A 73 25.34 -5.53 -6.35
C ARG A 73 24.02 -5.33 -5.62
N ILE A 74 22.91 -5.87 -6.11
CA ILE A 74 21.61 -5.70 -5.44
C ILE A 74 21.64 -6.30 -4.03
N ASN A 75 22.20 -7.50 -3.86
CA ASN A 75 22.23 -8.20 -2.59
C ASN A 75 23.02 -7.42 -1.53
N SER A 76 24.22 -6.93 -1.87
CA SER A 76 25.06 -6.14 -0.94
C SER A 76 24.39 -4.84 -0.49
N PHE A 77 23.60 -4.19 -1.34
CA PHE A 77 22.83 -2.99 -0.96
C PHE A 77 21.62 -3.31 -0.08
N MET A 78 20.96 -4.46 -0.29
CA MET A 78 19.93 -4.97 0.63
C MET A 78 20.56 -5.30 2.00
N ASP A 79 21.68 -6.02 2.01
CA ASP A 79 22.43 -6.39 3.21
C ASP A 79 22.86 -5.14 3.99
N ALA A 80 23.38 -4.11 3.30
CA ALA A 80 23.75 -2.85 3.91
C ALA A 80 22.55 -2.09 4.51
N GLY A 81 21.40 -2.09 3.82
CA GLY A 81 20.17 -1.49 4.34
C GLY A 81 19.69 -2.21 5.60
N ASN A 82 19.65 -3.54 5.59
CA ASN A 82 19.25 -4.35 6.74
C ASN A 82 20.21 -4.14 7.92
N ALA A 83 21.52 -4.21 7.67
CA ALA A 83 22.54 -4.00 8.70
C ALA A 83 22.45 -2.60 9.32
N LEU A 84 22.17 -1.57 8.51
CA LEU A 84 21.98 -0.21 9.01
C LEU A 84 20.78 -0.13 9.96
N ARG A 85 19.65 -0.73 9.58
CA ARG A 85 18.43 -0.77 10.42
C ARG A 85 18.65 -1.55 11.70
N GLU A 86 19.33 -2.70 11.63
CA GLU A 86 19.62 -3.54 12.79
C GLU A 86 20.53 -2.85 13.81
N ARG A 87 21.63 -2.25 13.34
CA ARG A 87 22.61 -1.58 14.21
C ARG A 87 22.03 -0.33 14.86
N SER A 88 21.33 0.49 14.08
CA SER A 88 20.68 1.69 14.61
C SER A 88 19.40 1.40 15.39
N ARG A 89 18.90 0.15 15.37
CA ARG A 89 17.58 -0.23 15.92
C ARG A 89 16.45 0.66 15.40
N SER A 90 16.56 1.12 14.15
CA SER A 90 15.60 2.02 13.50
C SER A 90 15.33 1.56 12.07
N GLU A 91 14.08 1.21 11.80
CA GLU A 91 13.63 0.70 10.50
C GLU A 91 13.59 1.81 9.42
N GLU A 92 13.42 3.06 9.83
CA GLU A 92 13.30 4.26 9.01
C GLU A 92 14.62 5.01 8.79
N VAL A 93 15.73 4.54 9.38
CA VAL A 93 17.02 5.25 9.46
C VAL A 93 17.52 5.77 8.11
N LEU A 94 17.34 5.00 7.02
CA LEU A 94 17.81 5.41 5.69
C LEU A 94 16.94 6.53 5.09
N ALA A 95 15.63 6.49 5.31
CA ALA A 95 14.75 7.59 4.92
C ALA A 95 15.11 8.83 5.72
N ALA A 96 15.25 8.70 7.05
CA ALA A 96 15.65 9.78 7.95
C ALA A 96 16.98 10.43 7.53
N TRP A 97 17.97 9.63 7.16
CA TRP A 97 19.23 10.13 6.59
C TRP A 97 19.03 10.93 5.29
N ALA A 98 18.09 10.53 4.43
CA ALA A 98 17.74 11.32 3.24
C ALA A 98 17.14 12.69 3.61
N LEU A 99 16.36 12.81 4.69
CA LEU A 99 15.89 14.12 5.18
C LEU A 99 17.04 14.99 5.66
N VAL A 100 18.06 14.41 6.30
CA VAL A 100 19.29 15.15 6.67
C VAL A 100 19.95 15.72 5.41
N GLN A 101 20.03 14.96 4.32
CA GLN A 101 20.57 15.45 3.05
C GLN A 101 19.73 16.59 2.47
N ILE A 102 18.39 16.46 2.47
CA ILE A 102 17.48 17.52 2.01
C ILE A 102 17.69 18.79 2.84
N ARG A 103 17.75 18.67 4.16
CA ARG A 103 18.00 19.78 5.08
C ARG A 103 19.32 20.48 4.80
N ASN A 104 20.38 19.72 4.55
CA ASN A 104 21.72 20.25 4.26
C ASN A 104 21.82 20.99 2.90
N MET A 105 20.84 20.81 2.01
CA MET A 105 20.76 21.60 0.76
C MET A 105 20.25 23.02 1.01
N ARG A 106 19.60 23.28 2.15
CA ARG A 106 19.07 24.61 2.51
C ARG A 106 20.11 25.46 3.21
N GLN A 107 20.04 26.76 2.99
CA GLN A 107 20.88 27.73 3.69
C GLN A 107 20.11 28.34 4.86
N ALA A 108 20.79 28.80 5.91
CA ALA A 108 20.13 29.47 7.03
C ALA A 108 19.34 30.72 6.60
N SER A 109 19.80 31.40 5.56
CA SER A 109 19.14 32.54 4.91
C SER A 109 17.95 32.15 4.02
N GLN A 110 17.85 30.88 3.63
CA GLN A 110 16.83 30.35 2.73
C GLN A 110 16.38 28.95 3.24
N PRO A 111 15.51 28.93 4.27
CA PRO A 111 15.13 27.70 4.98
C PRO A 111 14.16 26.80 4.19
N VAL A 112 13.78 27.19 2.98
CA VAL A 112 12.90 26.45 2.06
C VAL A 112 13.49 26.56 0.66
N LEU A 113 13.47 25.48 -0.13
CA LEU A 113 13.91 25.50 -1.53
C LEU A 113 12.70 25.77 -2.45
N PRO A 114 12.52 27.01 -2.98
CA PRO A 114 11.30 27.37 -3.65
C PRO A 114 11.01 26.49 -4.86
N ARG A 115 9.78 25.97 -4.96
CA ARG A 115 9.34 25.13 -6.08
C ARG A 115 10.26 23.94 -6.34
N THR A 116 10.85 23.36 -5.31
CA THR A 116 11.66 22.14 -5.42
C THR A 116 10.80 20.91 -5.15
N ALA A 117 10.89 19.89 -5.99
CA ALA A 117 10.22 18.62 -5.79
C ALA A 117 11.25 17.53 -5.49
N HIS A 118 11.36 17.14 -4.23
CA HIS A 118 12.21 16.04 -3.77
C HIS A 118 11.57 14.71 -4.14
N ILE A 119 12.31 13.86 -4.86
CA ILE A 119 11.83 12.55 -5.29
C ILE A 119 12.71 11.49 -4.62
N LEU A 120 12.22 10.89 -3.54
CA LEU A 120 12.90 9.85 -2.79
C LEU A 120 12.61 8.48 -3.41
N ARG A 121 13.63 7.90 -4.07
CA ARG A 121 13.52 6.62 -4.76
C ARG A 121 14.09 5.48 -3.94
N SER A 122 13.49 4.30 -4.10
CA SER A 122 13.85 3.04 -3.43
C SER A 122 13.42 3.00 -1.97
N ILE A 123 12.18 3.37 -1.69
CA ILE A 123 11.53 3.03 -0.42
C ILE A 123 11.31 1.51 -0.40
N LYS A 124 11.77 0.85 0.67
CA LYS A 124 11.81 -0.61 0.82
C LYS A 124 11.27 -1.10 2.16
N HIS A 125 10.95 -0.19 3.07
CA HIS A 125 10.35 -0.51 4.37
C HIS A 125 9.13 0.37 4.67
N PRO A 126 8.03 -0.15 5.26
CA PRO A 126 6.88 0.67 5.62
C PRO A 126 7.22 1.78 6.62
N ALA A 127 8.19 1.55 7.51
CA ALA A 127 8.66 2.58 8.45
C ALA A 127 9.24 3.82 7.73
N GLU A 128 9.95 3.64 6.62
CA GLU A 128 10.47 4.75 5.80
C GLU A 128 9.33 5.63 5.26
N ALA A 129 8.29 4.99 4.71
CA ALA A 129 7.10 5.69 4.22
C ALA A 129 6.33 6.40 5.34
N ARG A 130 6.20 5.76 6.51
CA ARG A 130 5.54 6.35 7.69
C ARG A 130 6.33 7.54 8.24
N ALA A 131 7.65 7.45 8.32
CA ALA A 131 8.53 8.53 8.77
C ALA A 131 8.43 9.75 7.84
N LEU A 132 8.54 9.55 6.53
CA LEU A 132 8.36 10.62 5.54
C LEU A 132 6.99 11.28 5.68
N ARG A 133 5.94 10.47 5.86
CA ARG A 133 4.58 10.97 6.08
C ARG A 133 4.41 11.70 7.41
N ALA A 134 5.08 11.27 8.48
CA ALA A 134 5.04 11.94 9.78
C ALA A 134 5.70 13.33 9.70
N VAL A 135 6.80 13.45 8.95
CA VAL A 135 7.52 14.71 8.78
C VAL A 135 6.78 15.67 7.85
N TYR A 136 6.45 15.22 6.64
CA TYR A 136 5.91 16.08 5.57
C TYR A 136 4.37 16.14 5.54
N GLY A 137 3.70 15.34 6.39
CA GLY A 137 2.26 15.33 6.54
C GLY A 137 1.52 15.07 5.23
N SER A 138 0.50 15.89 4.97
CA SER A 138 -0.35 15.75 3.79
C SER A 138 0.30 16.19 2.48
N GLY A 139 1.51 16.76 2.48
CA GLY A 139 2.23 17.09 1.24
C GLY A 139 3.26 16.05 0.79
N PHE A 140 3.41 14.95 1.52
CA PHE A 140 4.14 13.77 1.03
C PHE A 140 3.23 12.82 0.26
N TYR A 141 3.65 12.45 -0.95
CA TYR A 141 2.94 11.51 -1.80
C TYR A 141 3.77 10.27 -2.06
N LEU A 142 3.25 9.10 -1.72
CA LEU A 142 3.90 7.82 -2.05
C LEU A 142 3.30 7.24 -3.33
N ILE A 143 4.14 7.01 -4.35
CA ILE A 143 3.77 6.44 -5.63
C ILE A 143 4.24 4.99 -5.67
N GLY A 144 3.29 4.06 -5.80
CA GLY A 144 3.56 2.63 -5.95
C GLY A 144 3.55 2.22 -7.42
N LEU A 145 4.65 1.68 -7.93
CA LEU A 145 4.72 1.06 -9.25
C LEU A 145 4.55 -0.46 -9.17
N SER A 146 3.48 -0.98 -9.74
CA SER A 146 3.25 -2.42 -9.87
C SER A 146 3.80 -2.94 -11.19
N ALA A 147 4.46 -4.09 -11.16
CA ALA A 147 4.97 -4.79 -12.32
C ALA A 147 4.72 -6.30 -12.19
N SER A 148 4.33 -6.93 -13.29
CA SER A 148 4.07 -8.37 -13.31
C SER A 148 5.36 -9.18 -13.13
N THR A 149 5.22 -10.42 -12.68
CA THR A 149 6.37 -11.33 -12.52
C THR A 149 7.14 -11.49 -13.84
N ALA A 150 6.43 -11.57 -14.97
CA ALA A 150 7.05 -11.63 -16.29
C ALA A 150 7.87 -10.37 -16.61
N GLN A 151 7.34 -9.18 -16.32
CA GLN A 151 8.05 -7.92 -16.50
C GLN A 151 9.29 -7.82 -15.61
N LYS A 152 9.16 -8.16 -14.31
CA LYS A 152 10.28 -8.15 -13.36
C LYS A 152 11.42 -9.08 -13.80
N LEU A 153 11.07 -10.31 -14.18
CA LEU A 153 12.06 -11.28 -14.69
C LEU A 153 12.70 -10.82 -15.99
N LYS A 154 11.92 -10.26 -16.93
CA LYS A 154 12.44 -9.71 -18.18
C LYS A 154 13.44 -8.58 -17.93
N TYR A 155 13.10 -7.64 -17.05
CA TYR A 155 13.97 -6.52 -16.71
C TYR A 155 15.28 -6.99 -16.04
N LEU A 156 15.19 -7.87 -15.05
CA LEU A 156 16.39 -8.39 -14.36
C LEU A 156 17.27 -9.24 -15.28
N LYS A 157 16.67 -10.01 -16.20
CA LYS A 157 17.41 -10.73 -17.24
C LYS A 157 18.17 -9.79 -18.17
N GLN A 158 17.57 -8.65 -18.55
CA GLN A 158 18.25 -7.61 -19.34
C GLN A 158 19.42 -6.96 -18.59
N LYS A 159 19.41 -6.98 -17.25
CA LYS A 159 20.52 -6.55 -16.39
C LYS A 159 21.56 -7.66 -16.13
N GLY A 160 21.44 -8.81 -16.79
CA GLY A 160 22.43 -9.89 -16.75
C GLY A 160 22.21 -10.96 -15.67
N LEU A 161 21.05 -11.00 -15.00
CA LEU A 161 20.77 -12.04 -14.00
C LEU A 161 20.23 -13.32 -14.63
N ALA A 162 20.60 -14.46 -14.06
CA ALA A 162 19.92 -15.71 -14.32
C ALA A 162 18.49 -15.70 -13.73
N ALA A 163 17.58 -16.49 -14.29
CA ALA A 163 16.18 -16.52 -13.85
C ALA A 163 16.02 -16.92 -12.37
N ALA A 164 16.83 -17.87 -11.89
CA ALA A 164 16.82 -18.31 -10.49
C ALA A 164 17.31 -17.22 -9.53
N GLU A 165 18.35 -16.47 -9.92
CA GLU A 165 18.86 -15.32 -9.16
C GLU A 165 17.84 -14.18 -9.10
N ALA A 166 17.22 -13.87 -10.24
CA ALA A 166 16.17 -12.87 -10.32
C ALA A 166 14.98 -13.23 -9.41
N ARG A 167 14.56 -14.51 -9.39
CA ARG A 167 13.47 -14.97 -8.52
C ARG A 167 13.83 -14.82 -7.04
N LYS A 168 15.05 -15.24 -6.64
CA LYS A 168 15.55 -15.06 -5.26
C LYS A 168 15.50 -13.59 -4.82
N LEU A 169 15.94 -12.65 -5.67
CA LEU A 169 15.88 -11.23 -5.33
C LEU A 169 14.45 -10.70 -5.26
N ILE A 170 13.57 -11.12 -6.16
CA ILE A 170 12.15 -10.72 -6.13
C ILE A 170 11.49 -11.16 -4.84
N ASP A 171 11.72 -12.41 -4.43
CA ASP A 171 11.12 -12.99 -3.23
C ASP A 171 11.69 -12.29 -1.99
N ARG A 172 13.02 -12.11 -1.92
CA ARG A 172 13.70 -11.37 -0.85
C ARG A 172 13.22 -9.92 -0.73
N ASP A 173 13.09 -9.20 -1.86
CA ASP A 173 12.66 -7.79 -1.86
C ASP A 173 11.22 -7.62 -1.38
N ALA A 174 10.35 -8.58 -1.70
CA ALA A 174 8.94 -8.52 -1.34
C ALA A 174 8.73 -8.50 0.18
N GLY A 175 9.43 -9.39 0.90
CA GLY A 175 9.36 -9.50 2.35
C GLY A 175 10.37 -10.52 2.91
N GLU A 176 11.26 -10.08 3.80
CA GLU A 176 12.10 -10.95 4.63
C GLU A 176 11.41 -11.22 5.97
N GLU A 177 11.69 -12.35 6.64
CA GLU A 177 11.08 -12.66 7.95
C GLU A 177 11.55 -11.69 9.04
N ASN A 178 12.82 -11.27 8.97
CA ASN A 178 13.42 -10.29 9.87
C ASN A 178 12.69 -8.93 9.80
N ASP A 179 12.37 -8.36 10.96
CA ASP A 179 11.72 -7.04 11.09
C ASP A 179 12.55 -5.91 10.46
N PHE A 180 13.88 -6.00 10.50
CA PHE A 180 14.79 -5.03 9.88
C PHE A 180 15.11 -5.33 8.41
N GLY A 181 14.53 -6.40 7.87
CA GLY A 181 14.71 -6.82 6.49
C GLY A 181 13.99 -5.94 5.47
N GLN A 182 13.99 -6.38 4.22
CA GLN A 182 13.19 -5.78 3.16
C GLN A 182 11.71 -6.11 3.38
N LYS A 183 10.85 -5.10 3.24
CA LYS A 183 9.38 -5.21 3.38
C LYS A 183 8.71 -4.36 2.29
N THR A 184 9.17 -4.50 1.05
CA THR A 184 8.77 -3.60 -0.05
C THR A 184 7.28 -3.68 -0.33
N ARG A 185 6.69 -4.86 -0.18
CA ARG A 185 5.25 -5.05 -0.41
C ARG A 185 4.42 -4.29 0.62
N ASP A 186 4.76 -4.41 1.90
CA ASP A 186 4.08 -3.70 2.98
C ASP A 186 4.27 -2.17 2.82
N ALA A 187 5.42 -1.73 2.32
CA ALA A 187 5.64 -0.33 1.96
C ALA A 187 4.78 0.11 0.75
N PHE A 188 4.58 -0.77 -0.24
CA PHE A 188 3.75 -0.51 -1.41
C PHE A 188 2.27 -0.33 -1.05
N GLU A 189 1.76 -1.06 -0.06
CA GLU A 189 0.38 -0.93 0.44
C GLU A 189 0.09 0.47 1.00
N LEU A 190 1.11 1.16 1.49
CA LEU A 190 0.99 2.52 1.99
C LEU A 190 0.89 3.57 0.87
N ALA A 191 0.94 3.18 -0.40
CA ALA A 191 0.93 4.11 -1.52
C ALA A 191 -0.35 4.96 -1.59
N ASP A 192 -0.18 6.19 -2.06
CA ASP A 192 -1.25 7.15 -2.32
C ASP A 192 -1.86 6.99 -3.70
N VAL A 193 -1.06 6.44 -4.62
CA VAL A 193 -1.47 6.09 -5.97
C VAL A 193 -0.74 4.82 -6.38
N PHE A 194 -1.50 3.90 -6.98
CA PHE A 194 -1.03 2.63 -7.49
C PHE A 194 -1.00 2.72 -9.02
N ILE A 195 0.20 2.72 -9.60
CA ILE A 195 0.44 2.86 -11.04
C ILE A 195 0.87 1.51 -11.61
N ARG A 196 0.25 1.10 -12.72
CA ARG A 196 0.59 -0.14 -13.41
C ARG A 196 1.67 0.13 -14.43
N GLN A 197 2.73 -0.68 -14.40
CA GLN A 197 3.71 -0.70 -15.48
C GLN A 197 3.07 -1.37 -16.70
N GLU A 198 2.71 -0.57 -17.68
CA GLU A 198 2.09 -1.01 -18.92
C GLU A 198 3.13 -1.44 -19.96
N PRO A 199 2.80 -2.38 -20.87
CA PRO A 199 3.66 -2.73 -22.00
C PRO A 199 3.97 -1.51 -22.87
N GLU A 200 2.96 -0.67 -23.10
CA GLU A 200 3.12 0.62 -23.76
C GLU A 200 3.42 1.69 -22.72
N HIS A 201 4.67 2.16 -22.69
CA HIS A 201 5.16 3.13 -21.71
C HIS A 201 4.25 4.37 -21.54
N ARG A 202 3.69 4.88 -22.64
CA ARG A 202 2.78 6.04 -22.63
C ARG A 202 1.57 5.86 -21.69
N ASN A 203 1.11 4.62 -21.48
CA ASN A 203 -0.04 4.34 -20.62
C ASN A 203 0.35 4.38 -19.13
N THR A 204 1.59 3.98 -18.79
CA THR A 204 2.17 4.22 -17.46
C THR A 204 2.30 5.72 -17.20
N THR A 205 2.83 6.48 -18.17
CA THR A 205 2.97 7.94 -18.08
C THR A 205 1.60 8.63 -17.93
N ALA A 206 0.57 8.19 -18.65
CA ALA A 206 -0.78 8.77 -18.57
C ALA A 206 -1.41 8.61 -17.17
N GLN A 207 -1.17 7.47 -16.48
CA GLN A 207 -1.60 7.28 -15.09
C GLN A 207 -0.90 8.27 -14.15
N LEU A 208 0.40 8.46 -14.32
CA LEU A 208 1.20 9.41 -13.55
C LEU A 208 0.77 10.87 -13.82
N GLU A 209 0.51 11.21 -15.08
CA GLU A 209 0.01 12.53 -15.47
C GLU A 209 -1.34 12.82 -14.81
N ARG A 210 -2.29 11.87 -14.86
CA ARG A 210 -3.59 12.01 -14.20
C ARG A 210 -3.43 12.24 -12.69
N PHE A 211 -2.52 11.52 -12.04
CA PHE A 211 -2.22 11.72 -10.64
C PHE A 211 -1.69 13.14 -10.36
N LEU A 212 -0.71 13.62 -11.12
CA LEU A 212 -0.17 14.97 -10.93
C LEU A 212 -1.21 16.06 -11.21
N ARG A 213 -2.07 15.87 -12.23
CA ARG A 213 -3.22 16.76 -12.46
C ARG A 213 -4.08 16.91 -11.21
N LEU A 214 -4.40 15.81 -10.53
CA LEU A 214 -5.13 15.83 -9.25
C LEU A 214 -4.34 16.53 -8.13
N VAL A 215 -3.05 16.23 -7.98
CA VAL A 215 -2.15 16.89 -7.00
C VAL A 215 -2.14 18.41 -7.20
N PHE A 216 -2.19 18.89 -8.45
CA PHE A 216 -2.24 20.32 -8.80
C PHE A 216 -3.66 20.87 -8.97
N GLY A 217 -4.68 20.17 -8.45
CA GLY A 217 -6.03 20.69 -8.32
C GLY A 217 -6.82 20.75 -9.63
N ALA A 218 -6.56 19.83 -10.57
CA ALA A 218 -7.37 19.68 -11.76
C ALA A 218 -8.85 19.53 -11.40
N ILE A 219 -9.67 20.37 -12.02
CA ILE A 219 -11.10 20.48 -11.71
C ILE A 219 -11.95 19.55 -12.56
N ASP A 220 -11.36 18.87 -13.53
CA ASP A 220 -12.04 18.00 -14.49
C ASP A 220 -11.67 16.53 -14.40
N GLU A 221 -10.80 16.19 -13.46
CA GLU A 221 -10.57 14.82 -13.05
C GLU A 221 -11.63 14.40 -12.02
N THR A 222 -12.15 13.18 -12.17
CA THR A 222 -13.10 12.55 -11.26
C THR A 222 -12.66 11.12 -10.95
N PRO A 223 -13.11 10.53 -9.82
CA PRO A 223 -12.79 9.14 -9.51
C PRO A 223 -13.25 8.18 -10.61
N THR A 224 -12.47 7.13 -10.85
CA THR A 224 -12.94 5.96 -11.60
C THR A 224 -13.93 5.13 -10.76
N PRO A 225 -14.71 4.22 -11.37
CA PRO A 225 -15.55 3.28 -10.62
C PRO A 225 -14.75 2.47 -9.59
N ASP A 226 -13.59 1.95 -9.97
CA ASP A 226 -12.72 1.17 -9.08
C ASP A 226 -12.20 2.01 -7.91
N GLU A 227 -11.76 3.25 -8.15
CA GLU A 227 -11.32 4.17 -7.08
C GLU A 227 -12.45 4.48 -6.10
N HIS A 228 -13.67 4.67 -6.60
CA HIS A 228 -14.83 4.93 -5.75
C HIS A 228 -15.24 3.69 -4.95
N ALA A 229 -15.29 2.52 -5.59
CA ALA A 229 -15.65 1.26 -4.92
C ALA A 229 -14.63 0.87 -3.85
N MET A 230 -13.33 1.02 -4.14
CA MET A 230 -12.27 0.76 -3.18
C MET A 230 -12.27 1.76 -2.03
N PHE A 231 -12.56 3.04 -2.30
CA PHE A 231 -12.77 4.03 -1.23
C PHE A 231 -13.95 3.64 -0.33
N LEU A 232 -15.06 3.15 -0.88
CA LEU A 232 -16.21 2.69 -0.09
C LEU A 232 -15.89 1.41 0.70
N ALA A 233 -15.08 0.50 0.16
CA ALA A 233 -14.58 -0.67 0.88
C ALA A 233 -13.74 -0.22 2.08
N TYR A 234 -12.80 0.72 1.89
CA TYR A 234 -12.04 1.31 2.98
C TYR A 234 -12.93 2.05 3.98
N ALA A 235 -13.91 2.84 3.54
CA ALA A 235 -14.84 3.51 4.45
C ALA A 235 -15.66 2.52 5.29
N SER A 236 -16.03 1.38 4.70
CA SER A 236 -16.70 0.28 5.40
C SER A 236 -15.79 -0.39 6.44
N SER A 237 -14.49 -0.52 6.15
CA SER A 237 -13.52 -1.14 7.09
C SER A 237 -13.45 -0.40 8.42
N LEU A 238 -13.60 0.94 8.40
CA LEU A 238 -13.55 1.78 9.60
C LEU A 238 -14.66 1.47 10.63
N ARG A 239 -15.70 0.71 10.25
CA ARG A 239 -16.74 0.22 11.16
C ARG A 239 -16.24 -0.93 12.04
N SER A 240 -15.27 -1.71 11.57
CA SER A 240 -14.76 -2.90 12.24
C SER A 240 -14.15 -2.55 13.59
N ALA A 241 -14.51 -3.33 14.61
CA ALA A 241 -13.85 -3.32 15.92
C ALA A 241 -13.04 -4.61 16.17
N ASP A 242 -12.60 -5.28 15.11
CA ASP A 242 -11.71 -6.42 15.19
C ASP A 242 -10.36 -6.02 15.83
N LEU A 243 -9.83 -6.88 16.70
CA LEU A 243 -8.63 -6.60 17.49
C LEU A 243 -7.34 -6.67 16.67
N SER A 244 -7.35 -7.39 15.54
CA SER A 244 -6.17 -7.61 14.71
C SER A 244 -6.06 -6.58 13.59
N ARG A 245 -7.13 -6.35 12.84
CA ARG A 245 -7.10 -5.47 11.66
C ARG A 245 -8.49 -5.02 11.22
N GLN A 246 -8.57 -3.87 10.54
CA GLN A 246 -9.80 -3.39 9.91
C GLN A 246 -9.80 -3.73 8.42
N VAL A 247 -10.70 -4.63 8.01
CA VAL A 247 -10.92 -5.03 6.62
C VAL A 247 -12.31 -4.61 6.19
N GLY A 248 -12.43 -4.10 4.97
CA GLY A 248 -13.70 -3.71 4.39
C GLY A 248 -13.84 -4.22 2.97
N ALA A 249 -15.07 -4.53 2.57
CA ALA A 249 -15.37 -5.01 1.24
C ALA A 249 -16.67 -4.44 0.68
N VAL A 250 -16.76 -4.36 -0.64
CA VAL A 250 -17.90 -3.84 -1.39
C VAL A 250 -18.18 -4.73 -2.58
N VAL A 251 -19.45 -5.09 -2.79
CA VAL A 251 -19.90 -5.74 -4.03
C VAL A 251 -20.43 -4.67 -4.98
N TRP A 252 -19.89 -4.65 -6.19
CA TRP A 252 -20.21 -3.70 -7.25
C TRP A 252 -20.80 -4.43 -8.46
N LYS A 253 -21.96 -3.95 -8.94
CA LYS A 253 -22.60 -4.46 -10.16
C LYS A 253 -22.61 -3.37 -11.23
N ASP A 254 -22.19 -3.74 -12.44
CA ASP A 254 -22.09 -2.81 -13.56
C ASP A 254 -23.43 -2.10 -13.82
N HIS A 255 -23.39 -0.79 -14.05
CA HIS A 255 -24.54 0.11 -14.21
C HIS A 255 -25.47 0.28 -12.99
N VAL A 256 -25.30 -0.50 -11.92
CA VAL A 256 -26.04 -0.36 -10.65
C VAL A 256 -25.21 0.37 -9.60
N GLY A 257 -23.91 0.06 -9.52
CA GLY A 257 -23.01 0.56 -8.49
C GLY A 257 -22.90 -0.39 -7.31
N VAL A 258 -22.84 0.15 -6.10
CA VAL A 258 -22.70 -0.65 -4.87
C VAL A 258 -24.01 -1.33 -4.52
N VAL A 259 -23.96 -2.65 -4.39
CA VAL A 259 -25.10 -3.50 -4.02
C VAL A 259 -24.93 -4.20 -2.67
N GLY A 260 -23.70 -4.23 -2.14
CA GLY A 260 -23.38 -4.77 -0.83
C GLY A 260 -22.14 -4.15 -0.24
N THR A 261 -22.10 -4.08 1.09
CA THR A 261 -20.96 -3.55 1.86
C THR A 261 -20.72 -4.44 3.06
N GLY A 262 -19.46 -4.70 3.39
CA GLY A 262 -19.08 -5.51 4.53
C GLY A 262 -17.84 -4.98 5.25
N CYS A 263 -17.70 -5.38 6.50
CA CYS A 263 -16.46 -5.25 7.26
C CYS A 263 -16.27 -6.50 8.11
N ASN A 264 -15.05 -6.79 8.53
CA ASN A 264 -14.82 -7.89 9.46
C ASN A 264 -15.31 -7.51 10.86
N ASP A 265 -16.34 -8.17 11.37
CA ASP A 265 -16.81 -7.97 12.75
C ASP A 265 -17.70 -9.12 13.20
N VAL A 266 -18.08 -9.14 14.48
CA VAL A 266 -18.89 -10.18 15.10
C VAL A 266 -20.36 -10.07 14.63
N PRO A 267 -20.96 -11.16 14.13
CA PRO A 267 -22.35 -11.18 13.68
C PRO A 267 -23.35 -11.21 14.83
N THR A 268 -24.56 -10.74 14.57
CA THR A 268 -25.70 -10.76 15.51
C THR A 268 -26.76 -11.79 15.12
N ALA A 269 -27.51 -12.28 16.11
CA ALA A 269 -28.73 -13.07 15.85
C ALA A 269 -29.73 -12.25 15.02
N GLY A 270 -30.37 -12.89 14.02
CA GLY A 270 -31.23 -12.21 13.04
C GLY A 270 -30.50 -11.61 11.83
N GLY A 271 -29.16 -11.69 11.79
CA GLY A 271 -28.34 -11.22 10.69
C GLY A 271 -27.72 -9.83 10.93
N GLY A 272 -26.71 -9.47 10.13
CA GLY A 272 -25.92 -8.26 10.34
C GLY A 272 -24.83 -8.42 11.39
N LEU A 273 -24.17 -7.30 11.72
CA LEU A 273 -23.06 -7.21 12.68
C LEU A 273 -23.47 -6.38 13.90
N TYR A 274 -22.76 -6.56 15.00
CA TYR A 274 -22.94 -5.73 16.20
C TYR A 274 -22.57 -4.26 15.93
N TRP A 275 -23.30 -3.36 16.58
CA TRP A 275 -23.03 -1.92 16.61
C TRP A 275 -22.65 -1.49 18.04
N PRO A 276 -21.96 -0.34 18.20
CA PRO A 276 -21.66 0.20 19.52
C PRO A 276 -22.94 0.40 20.35
N GLY A 277 -22.95 -0.08 21.60
CA GLY A 277 -24.10 0.08 22.48
C GLY A 277 -24.10 -0.84 23.69
N ARG A 278 -25.19 -0.83 24.46
CA ARG A 278 -25.32 -1.61 25.71
C ARG A 278 -25.33 -3.12 25.51
N THR A 279 -25.61 -3.58 24.29
CA THR A 279 -25.66 -5.00 23.90
C THR A 279 -24.48 -5.40 23.04
N ASP A 280 -23.42 -4.60 23.00
CA ASP A 280 -22.23 -4.91 22.21
C ASP A 280 -21.54 -6.18 22.75
N GLN A 281 -21.41 -7.18 21.88
CA GLN A 281 -20.77 -8.46 22.20
C GLN A 281 -19.54 -8.69 21.31
N ARG A 282 -19.00 -7.64 20.70
CA ARG A 282 -17.78 -7.74 19.89
C ARG A 282 -16.58 -8.05 20.78
N ASP A 283 -15.56 -8.70 20.20
CA ASP A 283 -14.39 -9.19 20.96
C ASP A 283 -13.67 -8.06 21.71
N HIS A 284 -13.60 -6.85 21.13
CA HIS A 284 -13.06 -5.67 21.83
C HIS A 284 -13.88 -5.28 23.08
N ALA A 285 -15.21 -5.38 23.03
CA ALA A 285 -16.08 -5.08 24.16
C ALA A 285 -16.00 -6.18 25.24
N LEU A 286 -15.72 -7.43 24.84
CA LEU A 286 -15.49 -8.56 25.74
C LEU A 286 -14.04 -8.65 26.26
N GLY A 287 -13.12 -7.84 25.73
CA GLY A 287 -11.73 -7.75 26.18
C GLY A 287 -10.86 -8.97 25.87
N HIS A 288 -11.26 -9.85 24.94
CA HIS A 288 -10.47 -11.01 24.56
C HIS A 288 -10.71 -11.45 23.11
N ASP A 289 -9.68 -12.03 22.50
CA ASP A 289 -9.72 -12.66 21.17
C ASP A 289 -10.02 -14.15 21.32
N ALA A 290 -11.17 -14.58 20.79
CA ALA A 290 -11.60 -15.97 20.88
C ALA A 290 -10.68 -16.92 20.09
N ASN A 291 -10.14 -16.47 18.96
CA ASN A 291 -9.29 -17.28 18.09
C ASN A 291 -7.94 -17.56 18.74
N GLU A 292 -7.29 -16.53 19.29
CA GLU A 292 -6.03 -16.65 20.03
C GLU A 292 -6.17 -17.58 21.24
N ARG A 293 -7.28 -17.49 21.97
CA ARG A 293 -7.54 -18.37 23.12
C ARG A 293 -7.62 -19.85 22.70
N HIS A 294 -8.28 -20.16 21.60
CA HIS A 294 -8.40 -21.55 21.12
C HIS A 294 -7.08 -22.07 20.56
N LYS A 295 -6.33 -21.27 19.81
CA LYS A 295 -4.99 -21.64 19.33
C LYS A 295 -4.04 -22.01 20.46
N ARG A 296 -4.00 -21.19 21.53
CA ARG A 296 -3.20 -21.47 22.73
C ARG A 296 -3.65 -22.73 23.46
N ALA A 297 -4.96 -22.97 23.56
CA ALA A 297 -5.49 -24.18 24.18
C ALA A 297 -5.08 -25.44 23.40
N ILE A 298 -5.11 -25.39 22.06
CA ILE A 298 -4.64 -26.50 21.21
C ILE A 298 -3.13 -26.73 21.41
N ALA A 299 -2.32 -25.66 21.43
CA ALA A 299 -0.88 -25.78 21.66
C ALA A 299 -0.56 -26.39 23.04
N ASP A 300 -1.26 -25.96 24.09
CA ASP A 300 -1.12 -26.53 25.44
C ASP A 300 -1.54 -28.01 25.48
N GLU A 301 -2.64 -28.36 24.82
CA GLU A 301 -3.09 -29.76 24.72
C GLU A 301 -2.06 -30.65 24.00
N ILE A 302 -1.53 -30.18 22.86
CA ILE A 302 -0.46 -30.87 22.11
C ILE A 302 0.75 -31.07 23.01
N ALA A 303 1.21 -30.01 23.69
CA ALA A 303 2.37 -30.08 24.57
C ALA A 303 2.19 -31.10 25.70
N ARG A 304 1.04 -31.10 26.38
CA ARG A 304 0.73 -32.08 27.43
C ARG A 304 0.69 -33.51 26.91
N ARG A 305 0.09 -33.73 25.73
CA ARG A 305 0.03 -35.06 25.09
C ARG A 305 1.43 -35.57 24.73
N ILE A 306 2.29 -34.72 24.17
CA ILE A 306 3.69 -35.06 23.83
C ILE A 306 4.47 -35.42 25.09
N VAL A 307 4.37 -34.58 26.14
CA VAL A 307 5.08 -34.82 27.41
C VAL A 307 4.68 -36.14 28.03
N ASN A 308 3.39 -36.45 28.06
CA ASN A 308 2.89 -37.72 28.60
C ASN A 308 3.33 -38.92 27.74
N ALA A 309 3.15 -38.84 26.42
CA ALA A 309 3.46 -39.95 25.51
C ALA A 309 4.96 -40.31 25.49
N LEU A 310 5.82 -39.29 25.52
CA LEU A 310 7.28 -39.46 25.49
C LEU A 310 7.92 -39.52 26.89
N LYS A 311 7.11 -39.46 27.96
CA LYS A 311 7.57 -39.42 29.36
C LYS A 311 8.62 -38.32 29.62
N LEU A 312 8.42 -37.16 28.98
CA LEU A 312 9.26 -35.98 29.17
C LEU A 312 8.94 -35.30 30.51
N LYS A 313 9.75 -34.33 30.91
CA LYS A 313 9.49 -33.59 32.14
C LYS A 313 8.49 -32.44 31.90
N PRO A 314 7.57 -32.13 32.84
CA PRO A 314 6.56 -31.07 32.66
C PRO A 314 7.14 -29.68 32.38
N GLU A 315 8.38 -29.40 32.80
CA GLU A 315 9.05 -28.12 32.58
C GLU A 315 9.35 -27.86 31.09
N GLN A 316 9.23 -28.87 30.23
CA GLN A 316 9.44 -28.76 28.78
C GLN A 316 8.18 -28.27 28.03
N ILE A 317 7.01 -28.20 28.69
CA ILE A 317 5.75 -27.74 28.08
C ILE A 317 5.90 -26.35 27.41
N PRO A 318 6.46 -25.31 28.06
CA PRO A 318 6.58 -23.99 27.43
C PRO A 318 7.43 -24.01 26.15
N GLN A 319 8.48 -24.84 26.10
CA GLN A 319 9.33 -24.97 24.91
C GLN A 319 8.57 -25.64 23.76
N ILE A 320 7.74 -26.64 24.04
CA ILE A 320 6.91 -27.30 23.02
C ILE A 320 5.80 -26.37 22.53
N ILE A 321 5.19 -25.59 23.42
CA ILE A 321 4.21 -24.56 23.03
C ILE A 321 4.87 -23.56 22.08
N LYS A 322 6.05 -23.03 22.43
CA LYS A 322 6.80 -22.12 21.56
C LYS A 322 7.10 -22.75 20.19
N ALA A 323 7.50 -24.03 20.17
CA ALA A 323 7.73 -24.74 18.91
C ALA A 323 6.44 -24.88 18.08
N CYS A 324 5.26 -25.04 18.72
CA CYS A 324 3.97 -25.04 18.02
C CYS A 324 3.63 -23.65 17.47
N GLU A 325 3.97 -22.58 18.19
CA GLU A 325 3.78 -21.19 17.77
C GLU A 325 4.58 -20.85 16.49
N GLU A 326 5.72 -21.51 16.29
CA GLU A 326 6.56 -21.40 15.08
C GLU A 326 6.00 -22.22 13.89
N THR A 327 4.84 -22.86 14.03
CA THR A 327 4.17 -23.60 12.94
C THR A 327 2.95 -22.86 12.39
N ARG A 328 2.32 -23.44 11.36
CA ARG A 328 1.04 -22.97 10.80
C ARG A 328 -0.15 -23.08 11.76
N LEU A 329 0.02 -23.62 12.98
CA LEU A 329 -1.04 -23.65 14.00
C LEU A 329 -1.57 -22.25 14.31
N LEU A 330 -0.70 -21.24 14.35
CA LEU A 330 -1.13 -19.87 14.64
C LEU A 330 -1.84 -19.16 13.47
N ASP A 331 -1.79 -19.75 12.28
CA ASP A 331 -2.45 -19.21 11.08
C ASP A 331 -3.94 -19.58 10.99
N ILE A 332 -4.42 -20.45 11.89
CA ILE A 332 -5.83 -20.86 11.98
C ILE A 332 -6.70 -19.65 12.34
N THR A 333 -7.81 -19.47 11.62
CA THR A 333 -8.76 -18.36 11.79
C THR A 333 -10.17 -18.80 12.13
N GLU A 334 -10.44 -20.11 12.09
CA GLU A 334 -11.77 -20.74 12.20
C GLU A 334 -12.44 -20.56 13.55
N PHE A 335 -11.68 -20.27 14.61
CA PHE A 335 -12.22 -20.02 15.95
C PHE A 335 -12.55 -18.54 16.20
N GLY A 336 -12.29 -17.68 15.22
CA GLY A 336 -12.70 -16.28 15.24
C GLY A 336 -14.21 -16.14 15.22
N ARG A 337 -14.75 -15.25 16.06
CA ARG A 337 -16.18 -14.94 16.06
C ARG A 337 -16.57 -14.00 14.92
N ALA A 338 -15.63 -13.18 14.45
CA ALA A 338 -15.86 -12.24 13.38
C ALA A 338 -16.08 -12.96 12.05
N VAL A 339 -17.12 -12.55 11.32
CA VAL A 339 -17.18 -12.86 9.89
C VAL A 339 -16.20 -11.97 9.15
N HIS A 340 -15.66 -12.45 8.03
CA HIS A 340 -14.76 -11.64 7.20
C HIS A 340 -15.54 -10.61 6.39
N ALA A 341 -14.87 -9.52 6.00
CA ALA A 341 -15.48 -8.40 5.29
C ALA A 341 -16.14 -8.81 3.97
N GLU A 342 -15.46 -9.67 3.22
CA GLU A 342 -15.91 -10.24 1.95
C GLU A 342 -17.21 -11.02 2.15
N MET A 343 -17.27 -11.81 3.23
CA MET A 343 -18.43 -12.63 3.55
C MET A 343 -19.60 -11.77 4.02
N ASP A 344 -19.38 -10.77 4.87
CA ASP A 344 -20.45 -9.83 5.22
C ASP A 344 -20.95 -9.06 4.00
N ALA A 345 -20.06 -8.67 3.07
CA ALA A 345 -20.47 -7.98 1.84
C ALA A 345 -21.38 -8.85 0.96
N VAL A 346 -21.02 -10.12 0.74
CA VAL A 346 -21.86 -11.08 0.00
C VAL A 346 -23.16 -11.37 0.75
N LEU A 347 -23.11 -11.64 2.06
CA LEU A 347 -24.29 -11.89 2.88
C LEU A 347 -25.21 -10.66 2.94
N SER A 348 -24.68 -9.44 2.87
CA SER A 348 -25.46 -8.20 2.82
C SER A 348 -26.31 -8.14 1.55
N CYS A 349 -25.78 -8.60 0.42
CA CYS A 349 -26.54 -8.73 -0.84
C CYS A 349 -27.69 -9.73 -0.67
N GLY A 350 -27.42 -10.89 -0.06
CA GLY A 350 -28.43 -11.90 0.22
C GLY A 350 -29.56 -11.39 1.13
N ARG A 351 -29.21 -10.66 2.20
CA ARG A 351 -30.20 -9.99 3.09
C ARG A 351 -31.04 -8.95 2.35
N ALA A 352 -30.47 -8.27 1.36
CA ALA A 352 -31.14 -7.29 0.52
C ALA A 352 -31.87 -7.91 -0.70
N ALA A 353 -31.84 -9.24 -0.86
CA ALA A 353 -32.37 -9.96 -2.02
C ALA A 353 -31.78 -9.49 -3.37
N VAL A 354 -30.48 -9.16 -3.39
CA VAL A 354 -29.73 -8.81 -4.60
C VAL A 354 -28.73 -9.93 -4.91
N ASP A 355 -28.72 -10.40 -6.16
CA ASP A 355 -27.77 -11.42 -6.59
C ASP A 355 -26.35 -10.83 -6.81
N THR A 356 -25.34 -11.66 -6.58
CA THR A 356 -23.91 -11.33 -6.75
C THR A 356 -23.34 -11.84 -8.09
N ILE A 357 -24.17 -12.42 -8.96
CA ILE A 357 -23.72 -13.09 -10.18
C ILE A 357 -23.14 -12.05 -11.15
N GLY A 358 -21.90 -12.29 -11.58
CA GLY A 358 -21.17 -11.41 -12.49
C GLY A 358 -20.76 -10.07 -11.87
N ALA A 359 -20.89 -9.90 -10.55
CA ALA A 359 -20.45 -8.70 -9.85
C ALA A 359 -18.94 -8.75 -9.54
N THR A 360 -18.39 -7.57 -9.22
CA THR A 360 -17.00 -7.38 -8.79
C THR A 360 -16.97 -7.14 -7.27
N LEU A 361 -16.10 -7.84 -6.56
CA LEU A 361 -15.83 -7.60 -5.14
C LEU A 361 -14.58 -6.73 -4.99
N PHE A 362 -14.70 -5.60 -4.31
CA PHE A 362 -13.56 -4.78 -3.90
C PHE A 362 -13.28 -5.06 -2.43
N SER A 363 -12.04 -5.35 -2.05
CA SER A 363 -11.64 -5.62 -0.66
C SER A 363 -10.37 -4.83 -0.31
N THR A 364 -10.28 -4.30 0.91
CA THR A 364 -9.05 -3.62 1.34
C THR A 364 -7.87 -4.61 1.44
N THR A 365 -8.16 -5.89 1.68
CA THR A 365 -7.18 -6.95 1.84
C THR A 365 -7.52 -8.14 0.94
N PHE A 366 -6.51 -8.88 0.50
CA PHE A 366 -6.66 -10.07 -0.33
C PHE A 366 -7.48 -11.13 0.41
N PRO A 367 -8.52 -11.70 -0.21
CA PRO A 367 -9.37 -12.68 0.46
C PRO A 367 -8.64 -13.96 0.85
N CYS A 368 -8.85 -14.43 2.08
CA CYS A 368 -8.32 -15.72 2.52
C CYS A 368 -8.96 -16.89 1.75
N HIS A 369 -8.35 -18.07 1.81
CA HIS A 369 -8.86 -19.28 1.15
C HIS A 369 -10.29 -19.65 1.58
N ASN A 370 -10.66 -19.39 2.84
CA ASN A 370 -12.03 -19.59 3.33
C ASN A 370 -13.04 -18.62 2.70
N CYS A 371 -12.63 -17.39 2.37
CA CYS A 371 -13.47 -16.44 1.63
C CYS A 371 -13.51 -16.78 0.14
N ALA A 372 -12.38 -17.18 -0.44
CA ALA A 372 -12.22 -17.45 -1.86
C ALA A 372 -13.23 -18.49 -2.38
N LYS A 373 -13.42 -19.62 -1.68
CA LYS A 373 -14.42 -20.63 -2.05
C LYS A 373 -15.84 -20.08 -2.11
N HIS A 374 -16.19 -19.15 -1.21
CA HIS A 374 -17.51 -18.52 -1.18
C HIS A 374 -17.65 -17.43 -2.25
N ILE A 375 -16.58 -16.71 -2.57
CA ILE A 375 -16.55 -15.77 -3.69
C ILE A 375 -16.87 -16.50 -5.01
N VAL A 376 -16.21 -17.63 -5.24
CA VAL A 376 -16.46 -18.50 -6.39
C VAL A 376 -17.90 -19.00 -6.38
N ALA A 377 -18.35 -19.58 -5.27
CA ALA A 377 -19.71 -20.13 -5.15
C ALA A 377 -20.82 -19.06 -5.29
N ALA A 378 -20.53 -17.80 -4.95
CA ALA A 378 -21.45 -16.67 -5.09
C ALA A 378 -21.56 -16.15 -6.53
N GLY A 379 -20.77 -16.69 -7.48
CA GLY A 379 -20.80 -16.28 -8.89
C GLY A 379 -20.18 -14.91 -9.15
N LEU A 380 -19.31 -14.41 -8.26
CA LEU A 380 -18.54 -13.19 -8.49
C LEU A 380 -17.52 -13.43 -9.62
N LYS A 381 -17.34 -12.46 -10.52
CA LYS A 381 -16.43 -12.60 -11.67
C LYS A 381 -15.02 -12.05 -11.42
N ARG A 382 -14.91 -11.04 -10.55
CA ARG A 382 -13.68 -10.27 -10.34
C ARG A 382 -13.54 -9.85 -8.88
N VAL A 383 -12.32 -9.87 -8.39
CA VAL A 383 -11.92 -9.40 -7.05
C VAL A 383 -10.79 -8.40 -7.20
N VAL A 384 -10.96 -7.20 -6.64
CA VAL A 384 -9.95 -6.14 -6.63
C VAL A 384 -9.49 -5.89 -5.20
N TYR A 385 -8.19 -5.97 -4.92
CA TYR A 385 -7.64 -5.84 -3.56
C TYR A 385 -6.46 -4.87 -3.45
N ILE A 386 -6.24 -4.25 -2.29
CA ILE A 386 -5.03 -3.43 -2.04
C ILE A 386 -3.93 -4.29 -1.41
N GLU A 387 -4.19 -4.81 -0.21
CA GLU A 387 -3.16 -5.50 0.58
C GLU A 387 -3.08 -6.98 0.20
N PRO A 388 -1.98 -7.48 -0.39
CA PRO A 388 -1.77 -8.91 -0.61
C PRO A 388 -1.74 -9.71 0.70
N TYR A 389 -2.31 -10.92 0.69
CA TYR A 389 -2.28 -11.83 1.83
C TYR A 389 -1.49 -13.09 1.46
N GLU A 390 -0.21 -13.10 1.81
CA GLU A 390 0.76 -14.14 1.43
C GLU A 390 0.40 -15.55 1.87
N LYS A 391 -0.33 -15.68 2.98
CA LYS A 391 -0.69 -16.99 3.56
C LYS A 391 -1.95 -17.58 2.93
N SER A 392 -2.59 -16.88 1.99
CA SER A 392 -3.82 -17.37 1.38
C SER A 392 -3.51 -18.54 0.46
N GLN A 393 -3.99 -19.73 0.81
CA GLN A 393 -3.98 -20.90 -0.07
C GLN A 393 -5.08 -20.86 -1.14
N ALA A 394 -5.67 -19.68 -1.41
CA ALA A 394 -6.79 -19.55 -2.33
C ALA A 394 -6.44 -20.06 -3.74
N LEU A 395 -5.25 -19.74 -4.23
CA LEU A 395 -4.77 -20.25 -5.52
C LEU A 395 -4.44 -21.73 -5.46
N ASP A 396 -3.75 -22.20 -4.42
CA ASP A 396 -3.37 -23.60 -4.30
C ASP A 396 -4.58 -24.54 -4.19
N LEU A 397 -5.68 -24.08 -3.57
CA LEU A 397 -6.89 -24.88 -3.32
C LEU A 397 -7.95 -24.73 -4.42
N HIS A 398 -7.89 -23.67 -5.22
CA HIS A 398 -8.91 -23.32 -6.22
C HIS A 398 -8.29 -22.84 -7.53
N ASP A 399 -7.16 -23.42 -7.95
CA ASP A 399 -6.48 -23.08 -9.20
C ASP A 399 -7.34 -23.40 -10.44
N ASP A 400 -8.32 -24.30 -10.31
CA ASP A 400 -9.33 -24.64 -11.30
C ASP A 400 -10.36 -23.52 -11.51
N ALA A 401 -10.64 -22.72 -10.48
CA ALA A 401 -11.71 -21.71 -10.48
C ALA A 401 -11.23 -20.26 -10.31
N ILE A 402 -10.00 -20.03 -9.85
CA ILE A 402 -9.43 -18.72 -9.56
C ILE A 402 -8.17 -18.50 -10.40
N THR A 403 -7.98 -17.26 -10.85
CA THR A 403 -6.73 -16.80 -11.45
C THR A 403 -6.33 -15.46 -10.84
N VAL A 404 -5.02 -15.18 -10.76
CA VAL A 404 -4.52 -13.85 -10.39
C VAL A 404 -4.03 -13.14 -11.64
N SER A 405 -4.69 -12.04 -12.02
CA SER A 405 -4.19 -11.17 -13.07
C SER A 405 -3.21 -10.17 -12.46
N ALA A 406 -1.94 -10.28 -12.85
CA ALA A 406 -0.94 -9.26 -12.53
C ALA A 406 -1.20 -7.93 -13.27
N HIS A 407 -2.08 -7.95 -14.27
CA HIS A 407 -2.27 -6.86 -15.22
C HIS A 407 -3.63 -6.20 -15.17
N GLY A 408 -4.57 -6.65 -14.33
CA GLY A 408 -5.98 -6.21 -14.44
C GLY A 408 -6.55 -6.29 -15.85
N ASP A 409 -5.88 -7.07 -16.70
CA ASP A 409 -6.42 -7.61 -17.92
C ASP A 409 -7.42 -8.62 -17.42
N GLY A 410 -8.64 -8.14 -17.15
CA GLY A 410 -9.78 -9.02 -17.21
C GLY A 410 -9.63 -9.74 -18.54
N ALA A 411 -9.49 -11.06 -18.48
CA ALA A 411 -9.84 -11.87 -19.63
C ALA A 411 -11.16 -11.30 -20.17
N ALA A 412 -11.18 -10.99 -21.47
CA ALA A 412 -12.28 -10.38 -22.22
C ALA A 412 -12.36 -8.85 -22.37
N ARG A 413 -11.28 -8.17 -22.81
CA ARG A 413 -11.41 -7.06 -23.80
C ARG A 413 -10.18 -6.95 -24.71
N GLY A 414 -9.99 -7.89 -25.65
CA GLY A 414 -9.11 -7.62 -26.80
C GLY A 414 -8.38 -8.79 -27.45
N GLU A 415 -8.40 -9.99 -26.89
CA GLU A 415 -7.79 -11.15 -27.56
C GLU A 415 -8.77 -11.73 -28.59
N ARG A 416 -8.25 -11.94 -29.80
CA ARG A 416 -8.99 -12.38 -31.00
C ARG A 416 -9.77 -13.66 -30.69
N GLU A 417 -10.99 -13.73 -31.18
CA GLU A 417 -11.99 -14.79 -30.92
C GLU A 417 -11.58 -16.23 -31.31
N GLU A 418 -10.38 -16.45 -31.82
CA GLU A 418 -10.00 -17.70 -32.50
C GLU A 418 -9.30 -18.75 -31.61
N GLU A 419 -8.95 -18.44 -30.35
CA GLU A 419 -8.29 -19.40 -29.43
C GLU A 419 -8.95 -19.46 -28.03
N ARG A 420 -10.28 -19.49 -27.94
CA ARG A 420 -10.94 -19.85 -26.67
C ARG A 420 -10.91 -21.36 -26.48
N ASP A 421 -9.95 -21.84 -25.70
CA ASP A 421 -10.09 -23.10 -24.98
C ASP A 421 -11.41 -23.08 -24.19
N HIS A 422 -12.19 -24.16 -24.23
CA HIS A 422 -13.52 -24.26 -23.63
C HIS A 422 -13.51 -24.30 -22.08
N SER A 423 -12.47 -23.74 -21.45
CA SER A 423 -12.37 -23.64 -20.00
C SER A 423 -13.43 -22.65 -19.46
N PRO A 424 -14.15 -22.98 -18.37
CA PRO A 424 -15.05 -22.04 -17.71
C PRO A 424 -14.28 -20.78 -17.27
N GLU A 425 -14.95 -19.63 -17.35
CA GLU A 425 -14.37 -18.32 -16.99
C GLU A 425 -14.03 -18.31 -15.49
N LYS A 426 -12.73 -18.32 -15.16
CA LYS A 426 -12.24 -18.29 -13.78
C LYS A 426 -12.48 -16.92 -13.14
N VAL A 427 -12.65 -16.88 -11.82
CA VAL A 427 -12.73 -15.64 -11.05
C VAL A 427 -11.37 -14.96 -11.04
N VAL A 428 -11.30 -13.70 -11.48
CA VAL A 428 -10.06 -12.94 -11.59
C VAL A 428 -9.79 -12.15 -10.32
N PHE A 429 -8.68 -12.44 -9.64
CA PHE A 429 -8.17 -11.65 -8.52
C PHE A 429 -7.07 -10.71 -9.02
N GLU A 430 -7.15 -9.44 -8.71
CA GLU A 430 -6.19 -8.45 -9.18
C GLU A 430 -5.94 -7.32 -8.17
N PRO A 431 -4.72 -6.75 -8.17
CA PRO A 431 -4.42 -5.60 -7.32
C PRO A 431 -5.12 -4.34 -7.82
N PHE A 432 -5.52 -3.50 -6.87
CA PHE A 432 -6.12 -2.19 -7.10
C PHE A 432 -5.13 -1.23 -7.77
N MET A 433 -5.59 -0.51 -8.80
CA MET A 433 -4.84 0.55 -9.47
C MET A 433 -5.63 1.86 -9.46
N GLY A 434 -4.92 2.98 -9.30
CA GLY A 434 -5.52 4.31 -9.20
C GLY A 434 -5.21 5.00 -7.88
N ILE A 435 -5.98 6.04 -7.58
CA ILE A 435 -5.84 6.82 -6.34
C ILE A 435 -6.28 5.99 -5.13
N GLY A 436 -5.36 5.80 -4.18
CA GLY A 436 -5.61 5.07 -2.95
C GLY A 436 -6.66 5.76 -2.04
N PRO A 437 -7.41 4.99 -1.22
CA PRO A 437 -8.47 5.53 -0.37
C PRO A 437 -8.03 6.67 0.56
N ARG A 438 -6.77 6.63 1.03
CA ARG A 438 -6.18 7.67 1.91
C ARG A 438 -6.25 9.08 1.31
N ARG A 439 -6.15 9.20 -0.02
CA ARG A 439 -6.13 10.49 -0.74
C ARG A 439 -7.45 10.82 -1.43
N PHE A 440 -8.48 10.00 -1.26
CA PHE A 440 -9.73 10.15 -1.98
C PHE A 440 -10.40 11.51 -1.72
N PHE A 441 -10.60 11.88 -0.45
CA PHE A 441 -11.15 13.20 -0.11
C PHE A 441 -10.23 14.35 -0.52
N ASP A 442 -8.93 14.18 -0.27
CA ASP A 442 -7.90 15.17 -0.56
C ASP A 442 -7.80 15.54 -2.04
N LEU A 443 -8.03 14.59 -2.94
CA LEU A 443 -7.87 14.78 -4.39
C LEU A 443 -9.19 14.96 -5.15
N PHE A 444 -10.32 14.44 -4.65
CA PHE A 444 -11.61 14.51 -5.36
C PHE A 444 -12.66 15.42 -4.71
N SER A 445 -12.55 15.71 -3.41
CA SER A 445 -13.49 16.64 -2.76
C SER A 445 -13.34 18.04 -3.36
N MET A 446 -14.39 18.85 -3.37
CA MET A 446 -14.28 20.25 -3.79
C MET A 446 -14.03 21.21 -2.62
N ARG A 447 -14.29 20.77 -1.38
CA ARG A 447 -14.32 21.63 -0.19
C ARG A 447 -13.88 20.97 1.12
N LEU A 448 -14.05 19.66 1.27
CA LEU A 448 -13.89 18.94 2.56
C LEU A 448 -12.51 18.29 2.75
N GLY A 449 -11.55 18.55 1.86
CA GLY A 449 -10.19 18.00 1.97
C GLY A 449 -9.24 18.95 2.71
N ASN A 450 -8.00 18.50 2.94
CA ASN A 450 -6.96 19.34 3.55
C ASN A 450 -6.45 20.47 2.64
N GLY A 451 -6.78 20.39 1.35
CA GLY A 451 -6.39 21.38 0.35
C GLY A 451 -7.37 22.54 0.22
N TYR A 452 -6.99 23.54 -0.60
CA TYR A 452 -7.85 24.68 -0.85
C TYR A 452 -9.14 24.30 -1.61
N PRO A 453 -10.26 25.04 -1.43
CA PRO A 453 -11.51 24.75 -2.12
C PRO A 453 -11.38 24.98 -3.63
N LEU A 454 -11.83 24.01 -4.40
CA LEU A 454 -11.84 24.07 -5.87
C LEU A 454 -13.15 24.70 -6.37
N LYS A 455 -13.09 25.34 -7.55
CA LYS A 455 -14.27 25.92 -8.22
C LYS A 455 -14.33 25.43 -9.67
N ARG A 456 -15.38 24.66 -9.99
CA ARG A 456 -15.66 24.15 -11.35
C ARG A 456 -16.39 25.14 -12.24
N LYS A 457 -16.96 26.22 -11.69
CA LYS A 457 -17.72 27.25 -12.42
C LYS A 457 -17.07 28.61 -12.21
N GLN A 458 -17.01 29.42 -13.28
CA GLN A 458 -16.44 30.78 -13.19
C GLN A 458 -17.36 31.76 -12.45
N LYS A 459 -18.67 31.65 -12.65
CA LYS A 459 -19.72 32.47 -12.03
C LYS A 459 -20.96 31.63 -11.72
N PRO A 460 -21.82 32.02 -10.76
CA PRO A 460 -23.14 31.41 -10.58
C PRO A 460 -23.93 31.52 -11.88
N GLY A 461 -24.36 30.39 -12.47
CA GLY A 461 -25.03 30.32 -13.78
C GLY A 461 -24.11 30.13 -15.01
N GLY A 462 -22.79 30.13 -14.83
CA GLY A 462 -21.82 30.21 -15.93
C GLY A 462 -21.01 28.94 -16.27
N THR A 463 -20.27 29.06 -17.38
CA THR A 463 -19.41 28.05 -18.03
C THR A 463 -18.35 27.43 -17.11
N LYS A 464 -17.87 26.22 -17.49
CA LYS A 464 -16.79 25.49 -16.79
C LYS A 464 -15.58 26.41 -16.58
N ALA A 465 -15.02 26.39 -15.37
CA ALA A 465 -13.76 27.07 -15.08
C ALA A 465 -12.65 26.48 -15.97
N LYS A 466 -11.69 27.32 -16.37
CA LYS A 466 -10.53 26.85 -17.14
C LYS A 466 -9.46 26.39 -16.17
N TRP A 467 -8.97 25.18 -16.35
CA TRP A 467 -7.79 24.66 -15.67
C TRP A 467 -6.84 24.13 -16.73
N LYS A 468 -5.55 24.41 -16.57
CA LYS A 468 -4.49 23.93 -17.45
C LYS A 468 -3.22 23.76 -16.64
N VAL A 469 -2.35 22.88 -17.10
CA VAL A 469 -0.97 22.80 -16.63
C VAL A 469 -0.31 24.17 -16.82
N SER A 470 0.41 24.62 -15.80
CA SER A 470 1.03 25.94 -15.74
C SER A 470 2.31 25.87 -14.92
N GLY A 471 3.34 26.60 -15.33
CA GLY A 471 4.58 26.77 -14.55
C GLY A 471 4.37 27.49 -13.21
N GLU A 472 3.19 28.10 -13.01
CA GLU A 472 2.78 28.75 -11.77
C GLU A 472 1.77 27.91 -10.97
N ALA A 473 1.57 26.63 -11.33
CA ALA A 473 0.67 25.76 -10.60
C ALA A 473 1.12 25.61 -9.15
N ILE A 474 0.14 25.60 -8.24
CA ILE A 474 0.32 25.40 -6.82
C ILE A 474 -0.32 24.07 -6.46
N ALA A 475 0.41 23.21 -5.76
CA ALA A 475 -0.12 21.97 -5.25
C ALA A 475 -1.38 22.23 -4.43
N ARG A 476 -2.39 21.37 -4.61
CA ARG A 476 -3.69 21.50 -3.97
C ARG A 476 -3.57 21.50 -2.43
N ILE A 477 -2.60 20.74 -1.93
CA ILE A 477 -2.30 20.58 -0.50
C ILE A 477 -0.85 21.05 -0.29
N PRO A 478 -0.61 22.36 -0.14
CA PRO A 478 0.73 22.88 0.05
C PRO A 478 1.29 22.46 1.42
N MET A 479 2.59 22.16 1.49
CA MET A 479 3.28 21.95 2.76
C MET A 479 3.64 23.31 3.37
N LEU A 480 3.08 23.65 4.51
CA LEU A 480 3.48 24.87 5.21
C LEU A 480 4.89 24.67 5.80
N PRO A 481 5.88 25.55 5.53
CA PRO A 481 7.26 25.39 6.00
C PRO A 481 7.41 25.11 7.49
N THR A 482 6.66 25.84 8.32
CA THR A 482 6.65 25.66 9.78
C THR A 482 6.18 24.27 10.23
N SER A 483 5.48 23.51 9.38
CA SER A 483 4.97 22.19 9.74
C SER A 483 6.01 21.08 9.65
N TYR A 484 6.98 21.17 8.74
CA TYR A 484 7.94 20.10 8.48
C TYR A 484 9.38 20.44 8.87
N LEU A 485 9.79 21.71 8.84
CA LEU A 485 11.18 22.10 9.13
C LEU A 485 11.63 21.74 10.55
N ASP A 486 10.74 21.89 11.54
CA ASP A 486 11.02 21.53 12.93
C ASP A 486 11.04 20.01 13.14
N ARG A 487 10.13 19.29 12.46
CA ARG A 487 10.08 17.81 12.50
C ARG A 487 11.33 17.20 11.86
N GLU A 488 11.78 17.76 10.74
CA GLU A 488 13.05 17.38 10.13
C GLU A 488 14.23 17.65 11.07
N ALA A 489 14.25 18.79 11.78
CA ALA A 489 15.32 19.11 12.72
C ALA A 489 15.41 18.10 13.87
N GLN A 490 14.27 17.74 14.45
CA GLN A 490 14.18 16.75 15.52
C GLN A 490 14.63 15.37 15.03
N LEU A 491 14.09 14.91 13.90
CA LEU A 491 14.46 13.61 13.33
C LEU A 491 15.94 13.55 12.95
N ALA A 492 16.49 14.62 12.39
CA ALA A 492 17.91 14.72 12.04
C ALA A 492 18.81 14.56 13.27
N GLN A 493 18.47 15.20 14.39
CA GLN A 493 19.22 15.05 15.65
C GLN A 493 19.19 13.61 16.15
N THR A 494 18.00 12.98 16.16
CA THR A 494 17.85 11.59 16.58
C THR A 494 18.68 10.65 15.72
N VAL A 495 18.65 10.81 14.40
CA VAL A 495 19.35 9.89 13.48
C VAL A 495 20.86 10.09 13.50
N MET A 496 21.35 11.33 13.63
CA MET A 496 22.78 11.56 13.84
C MET A 496 23.28 10.87 15.10
N ALA A 497 22.55 10.98 16.22
CA ALA A 497 22.90 10.29 17.46
C ALA A 497 22.93 8.75 17.29
N LEU A 498 21.91 8.17 16.63
CA LEU A 498 21.87 6.73 16.37
C LEU A 498 23.04 6.24 15.51
N LEU A 499 23.48 7.04 14.54
CA LEU A 499 24.61 6.71 13.65
C LEU A 499 25.97 6.94 14.32
N GLU A 500 26.08 7.85 15.29
CA GLU A 500 27.29 8.10 16.08
C GLU A 500 27.47 7.08 17.22
N GLU A 501 26.38 6.58 17.81
CA GLU A 501 26.38 5.58 18.88
C GLU A 501 26.48 4.13 18.38
N SER A 502 26.34 3.90 17.06
CA SER A 502 26.48 2.58 16.43
C SER A 502 27.97 2.26 16.20
N PRO A 503 28.56 1.26 16.91
CA PRO A 503 29.99 0.95 16.81
C PRO A 503 30.43 0.32 15.48
#